data_AF-T2MJL7-F1
#
_entry.id   AF-T2MJL7-F1
#
_cell.length_a   1.000
_cell.length_b   1.000
_cell.length_c   1.000
_cell.angle_alpha   90.00
_cell.angle_beta   90.00
_cell.angle_gamma   90.00
#
_symmetry.space_group_name_H-M   'P 1'
#
loop_
_entity.id
_entity.type
_entity.pdbx_description
1 polymer ?
#
loop_
_entity_poly.entity_id
_entity_poly.type
_entity_poly.pdbx_seq_one_letter_code
_entity_poly.pdbx_strand_id
1 'polypeptide(L)'
;MSNERSIGTSTSQIQLSNDLKKPGDPLNNVYSSKYFNLSLDEKRTFYKCGNKFKTLDDIPLWDVYKKIYCKANPSLMGGGGVDGSIHQAAGPTLKKECSTLDGCCSGEAKITSDNYGQENKYPSQKEVNSKVSLWQGDITTLEIDAIVNAANPSLMGGGGVDGSIHQAAGPTLKKECSTLDGCCSGEAKITSGHCLPAKYIIHTVGPVGKNPDLLESCYKNCLQLVLDFEIKTIAFCCISTGIYGYPNKDAAHVALKYVRHWLQEHYNKIDRIIFCTYISKDFEIYKELMSNLYFS
;
A
#
# COMPACT_ATOMS: atom_id res chain seq x y z
N MET A 1 -10.74 41.56 34.42
CA MET A 1 -11.40 40.95 33.25
C MET A 1 -10.31 40.26 32.45
N SER A 2 -10.06 39.00 32.80
CA SER A 2 -8.91 38.21 32.32
C SER A 2 -9.42 37.27 31.23
N ASN A 3 -8.95 37.46 29.99
CA ASN A 3 -9.23 36.58 28.86
C ASN A 3 -8.20 35.45 28.83
N GLU A 4 -8.62 34.23 29.16
CA GLU A 4 -7.87 33.01 28.83
C GLU A 4 -8.32 32.48 27.47
N ARG A 5 -7.38 32.46 26.52
CA ARG A 5 -7.52 31.77 25.23
C ARG A 5 -7.23 30.29 25.47
N SER A 6 -8.25 29.44 25.36
CA SER A 6 -8.05 28.00 25.24
C SER A 6 -7.71 27.66 23.78
N ILE A 7 -6.49 27.16 23.56
CA ILE A 7 -6.02 26.62 22.28
C ILE A 7 -6.62 25.21 22.15
N GLY A 8 -7.68 25.08 21.35
CA GLY A 8 -8.26 23.78 21.00
C GLY A 8 -7.41 23.10 19.93
N THR A 9 -6.81 21.96 20.27
CA THR A 9 -6.17 21.04 19.33
C THR A 9 -7.23 20.40 18.43
N SER A 10 -7.17 20.67 17.13
CA SER A 10 -8.03 20.07 16.10
C SER A 10 -7.56 18.64 15.81
N THR A 11 -8.04 17.69 16.59
CA THR A 11 -8.01 16.27 16.21
C THR A 11 -9.17 16.04 15.24
N SER A 12 -8.86 15.91 13.95
CA SER A 12 -9.83 15.49 12.93
C SER A 12 -10.32 14.07 13.24
N GLN A 13 -11.38 13.98 14.04
CA GLN A 13 -12.16 12.75 14.19
C GLN A 13 -12.76 12.41 12.83
N ILE A 14 -12.20 11.40 12.18
CA ILE A 14 -12.86 10.72 11.07
C ILE A 14 -14.17 10.16 11.64
N GLN A 15 -15.30 10.75 11.23
CA GLN A 15 -16.61 10.21 11.51
C GLN A 15 -16.70 8.84 10.82
N LEU A 16 -16.52 7.76 11.58
CA LEU A 16 -17.21 6.52 11.29
C LEU A 16 -18.69 6.87 11.24
N SER A 17 -19.30 6.78 10.05
CA SER A 17 -20.74 6.91 9.92
C SER A 17 -21.38 5.91 10.89
N ASN A 18 -22.16 6.43 11.84
CA ASN A 18 -22.92 5.63 12.81
C ASN A 18 -24.07 4.82 12.14
N ASP A 19 -24.03 4.63 10.81
CA ASP A 19 -25.13 4.16 9.98
C ASP A 19 -25.07 2.66 9.65
N LEU A 20 -24.34 1.86 10.42
CA LEU A 20 -24.53 0.39 10.43
C LEU A 20 -25.83 -0.05 11.15
N LYS A 21 -26.81 0.84 11.36
CA LYS A 21 -28.04 0.55 12.11
C LYS A 21 -29.30 0.84 11.30
N LYS A 22 -29.75 -0.13 10.48
CA LYS A 22 -31.18 -0.40 10.22
C LYS A 22 -31.44 -1.91 10.07
N PRO A 23 -32.37 -2.51 10.85
CA PRO A 23 -32.79 -3.90 10.64
C PRO A 23 -33.67 -4.01 9.39
N GLY A 24 -33.40 -4.98 8.50
CA GLY A 24 -34.36 -5.38 7.45
C GLY A 24 -33.83 -5.74 6.06
N ASP A 25 -32.54 -5.56 5.74
CA ASP A 25 -31.98 -5.99 4.44
C ASP A 25 -31.26 -7.36 4.58
N PRO A 26 -31.62 -8.40 3.80
CA PRO A 26 -30.92 -9.68 3.77
C PRO A 26 -29.41 -9.58 3.51
N LEU A 27 -28.94 -8.48 2.89
CA LEU A 27 -27.52 -8.21 2.61
C LEU A 27 -26.78 -7.52 3.78
N ASN A 28 -27.50 -6.97 4.76
CA ASN A 28 -26.92 -6.38 5.98
C ASN A 28 -26.40 -7.46 6.96
N ASN A 29 -26.76 -8.72 6.74
CA ASN A 29 -26.49 -9.79 7.70
C ASN A 29 -25.07 -10.37 7.57
N VAL A 30 -24.39 -10.19 6.43
CA VAL A 30 -23.05 -10.77 6.18
C VAL A 30 -21.91 -9.89 6.70
N TYR A 31 -22.11 -8.58 6.89
CA TYR A 31 -21.06 -7.66 7.41
C TYR A 31 -21.50 -6.93 8.68
N SER A 32 -22.39 -7.58 9.44
CA SER A 32 -22.69 -7.20 10.82
C SER A 32 -21.49 -7.52 11.72
N SER A 33 -21.51 -7.01 12.95
CA SER A 33 -20.59 -7.43 14.04
C SER A 33 -20.43 -8.96 14.15
N LYS A 34 -21.41 -9.73 13.66
CA LYS A 34 -21.37 -11.19 13.57
C LYS A 34 -20.24 -11.72 12.67
N TYR A 35 -19.90 -11.08 11.55
CA TYR A 35 -18.85 -11.56 10.63
C TYR A 35 -17.48 -11.51 11.29
N PHE A 36 -17.16 -10.40 11.96
CA PHE A 36 -15.89 -10.27 12.66
C PHE A 36 -15.75 -11.34 13.76
N ASN A 37 -16.87 -11.76 14.36
CA ASN A 37 -16.96 -12.82 15.37
C ASN A 37 -16.98 -14.26 14.82
N LEU A 38 -17.06 -14.47 13.50
CA LEU A 38 -16.96 -15.82 12.91
C LEU A 38 -15.53 -16.36 13.06
N SER A 39 -15.43 -17.68 13.25
CA SER A 39 -14.16 -18.40 13.15
C SER A 39 -13.56 -18.29 11.75
N LEU A 40 -12.25 -18.52 11.60
CA LEU A 40 -11.60 -18.49 10.30
C LEU A 40 -12.18 -19.55 9.33
N ASP A 41 -12.50 -20.75 9.82
CA ASP A 41 -13.06 -21.81 8.98
C ASP A 41 -14.45 -21.44 8.45
N GLU A 42 -15.28 -20.78 9.27
CA GLU A 42 -16.56 -20.25 8.80
C GLU A 42 -16.36 -19.14 7.76
N LYS A 43 -15.44 -18.19 7.99
CA LYS A 43 -15.12 -17.11 7.04
C LYS A 43 -14.70 -17.65 5.68
N ARG A 44 -13.84 -18.68 5.67
CA ARG A 44 -13.34 -19.35 4.45
C ARG A 44 -14.46 -19.91 3.57
N THR A 45 -15.61 -20.26 4.14
CA THR A 45 -16.78 -20.72 3.34
C THR A 45 -17.41 -19.60 2.50
N PHE A 46 -17.17 -18.33 2.83
CA PHE A 46 -17.70 -17.16 2.13
C PHE A 46 -16.72 -16.56 1.10
N TYR A 47 -15.46 -17.01 1.08
CA TYR A 47 -14.45 -16.43 0.20
C TYR A 47 -14.79 -16.70 -1.27
N LYS A 48 -14.77 -15.63 -2.07
CA LYS A 48 -15.09 -15.74 -3.51
C LYS A 48 -14.08 -16.61 -4.26
N CYS A 49 -12.83 -16.65 -3.81
CA CYS A 49 -11.79 -17.50 -4.39
C CYS A 49 -11.91 -18.99 -4.02
N GLY A 50 -12.86 -19.37 -3.14
CA GLY A 50 -12.94 -20.71 -2.56
C GLY A 50 -11.61 -21.10 -1.91
N ASN A 51 -11.16 -22.34 -2.10
CA ASN A 51 -9.94 -22.87 -1.49
C ASN A 51 -8.62 -22.38 -2.11
N LYS A 52 -8.65 -21.36 -2.97
CA LYS A 52 -7.45 -20.80 -3.62
C LYS A 52 -6.77 -19.69 -2.78
N PHE A 53 -7.31 -19.38 -1.61
CA PHE A 53 -6.73 -18.36 -0.74
C PHE A 53 -5.29 -18.74 -0.32
N LYS A 54 -4.51 -17.73 0.02
CA LYS A 54 -3.13 -17.85 0.49
C LYS A 54 -3.01 -17.29 1.89
N THR A 55 -2.54 -18.12 2.80
CA THR A 55 -2.23 -17.75 4.18
C THR A 55 -0.85 -17.09 4.25
N LEU A 56 -0.50 -16.49 5.38
CA LEU A 56 0.84 -15.95 5.58
C LEU A 56 1.95 -17.00 5.50
N ASP A 57 1.65 -18.26 5.81
CA ASP A 57 2.61 -19.37 5.74
C ASP A 57 2.94 -19.74 4.28
N ASP A 58 2.02 -19.47 3.35
CA ASP A 58 2.25 -19.63 1.92
C ASP A 58 3.17 -18.53 1.34
N ILE A 59 3.39 -17.45 2.08
CA ILE A 59 4.11 -16.25 1.61
C ILE A 59 5.45 -16.13 2.36
N PRO A 60 6.57 -16.52 1.71
CA PRO A 60 7.86 -16.50 2.39
C PRO A 60 8.25 -15.07 2.79
N LEU A 61 8.87 -14.97 3.96
CA LEU A 61 9.59 -13.76 4.36
C LEU A 61 10.69 -13.46 3.35
N TRP A 62 10.98 -12.17 3.16
CA TRP A 62 12.08 -11.74 2.28
C TRP A 62 13.43 -12.32 2.72
N ASP A 63 13.70 -12.37 4.02
CA ASP A 63 14.97 -12.93 4.52
C ASP A 63 15.10 -14.44 4.22
N VAL A 64 13.98 -15.18 4.27
CA VAL A 64 13.92 -16.60 3.90
C VAL A 64 14.06 -16.76 2.38
N TYR A 65 13.30 -15.97 1.61
CA TYR A 65 13.36 -15.99 0.14
C TYR A 65 14.78 -15.71 -0.35
N LYS A 66 15.43 -14.67 0.18
CA LYS A 66 16.81 -14.30 -0.16
C LYS A 66 17.78 -15.45 0.13
N LYS A 67 17.68 -16.11 1.29
CA LYS A 67 18.53 -17.26 1.63
C LYS A 67 18.36 -18.42 0.65
N ILE A 68 17.11 -18.75 0.28
CA ILE A 68 16.82 -19.82 -0.69
C ILE A 68 17.37 -19.45 -2.08
N TYR A 69 17.12 -18.22 -2.52
CA TYR A 69 17.51 -17.75 -3.84
C TYR A 69 19.03 -17.65 -4.00
N CYS A 70 19.74 -17.11 -3.00
CA CYS A 70 21.20 -17.04 -3.01
C CYS A 70 21.84 -18.43 -2.96
N LYS A 71 21.24 -19.40 -2.24
CA LYS A 71 21.73 -20.80 -2.27
C LYS A 71 21.58 -21.43 -3.65
N ALA A 72 20.50 -21.11 -4.38
CA ALA A 72 20.28 -21.57 -5.74
C ALA A 72 21.15 -20.84 -6.78
N ASN A 73 21.71 -19.66 -6.45
CA ASN A 73 22.49 -18.81 -7.36
C ASN A 73 23.74 -18.22 -6.66
N PRO A 74 24.81 -19.02 -6.47
CA PRO A 74 25.96 -18.65 -5.63
C PRO A 74 26.76 -17.42 -6.10
N SER A 75 26.66 -17.05 -7.39
CA SER A 75 27.35 -15.88 -7.97
C SER A 75 26.91 -14.54 -7.38
N LEU A 76 25.75 -14.49 -6.72
CA LEU A 76 25.21 -13.27 -6.10
C LEU A 76 25.75 -13.00 -4.67
N MET A 77 26.57 -13.90 -4.12
CA MET A 77 27.19 -13.76 -2.79
C MET A 77 28.53 -13.01 -2.82
N GLY A 78 29.09 -12.70 -4.00
CA GLY A 78 30.39 -12.04 -4.14
C GLY A 78 30.37 -10.89 -5.13
N GLY A 79 30.67 -9.68 -4.68
CA GLY A 79 31.00 -8.56 -5.58
C GLY A 79 30.63 -7.17 -5.06
N GLY A 80 31.37 -6.68 -4.08
CA GLY A 80 31.65 -5.24 -4.01
C GLY A 80 32.75 -4.92 -5.03
N GLY A 81 32.54 -3.89 -5.83
CA GLY A 81 33.49 -3.43 -6.85
C GLY A 81 32.83 -2.42 -7.78
N VAL A 82 33.04 -1.14 -7.48
CA VAL A 82 32.69 -0.01 -8.33
C VAL A 82 33.53 -0.03 -9.61
N ASP A 83 32.92 0.30 -10.74
CA ASP A 83 33.62 1.10 -11.75
C ASP A 83 32.63 2.06 -12.44
N GLY A 84 33.02 3.32 -12.47
CA GLY A 84 32.19 4.44 -12.88
C GLY A 84 32.37 4.74 -14.37
N SER A 85 31.29 5.18 -15.00
CA SER A 85 31.31 6.02 -16.21
C SER A 85 29.89 6.54 -16.45
N ILE A 86 29.61 7.78 -16.04
CA ILE A 86 28.36 8.47 -16.40
C ILE A 86 28.67 9.47 -17.51
N HIS A 87 28.17 9.18 -18.71
CA HIS A 87 28.16 10.11 -19.82
C HIS A 87 27.12 11.21 -19.60
N GLN A 88 27.57 12.44 -19.80
CA GLN A 88 26.79 13.67 -19.77
C GLN A 88 26.08 13.86 -21.12
N ALA A 89 24.78 14.18 -21.11
CA ALA A 89 24.09 14.78 -22.26
C ALA A 89 22.92 15.64 -21.78
N ALA A 90 22.87 16.87 -22.30
CA ALA A 90 21.97 17.95 -21.91
C ALA A 90 20.80 18.13 -22.88
N GLY A 91 19.72 18.72 -22.36
CA GLY A 91 18.74 19.56 -23.09
C GLY A 91 17.29 19.01 -23.12
N PRO A 92 16.28 19.84 -23.43
CA PRO A 92 16.13 21.29 -23.26
C PRO A 92 14.91 21.68 -22.38
N THR A 93 14.93 22.92 -21.91
CA THR A 93 13.90 23.60 -21.11
C THR A 93 12.64 23.92 -21.93
N LEU A 94 11.45 23.57 -21.42
CA LEU A 94 10.19 24.22 -21.83
C LEU A 94 9.31 24.49 -20.61
N LYS A 95 9.10 25.78 -20.34
CA LYS A 95 8.15 26.34 -19.37
C LYS A 95 6.73 26.28 -19.92
N LYS A 96 5.75 26.01 -19.07
CA LYS A 96 4.50 26.80 -19.04
C LYS A 96 3.79 26.67 -17.70
N GLU A 97 3.51 27.82 -17.13
CA GLU A 97 2.82 28.07 -15.87
C GLU A 97 1.34 27.71 -15.97
N CYS A 98 0.74 27.29 -14.86
CA CYS A 98 -0.68 27.44 -14.62
C CYS A 98 -0.90 27.91 -13.18
N SER A 99 -1.70 28.97 -13.05
CA SER A 99 -1.86 29.86 -11.91
C SER A 99 -2.84 29.33 -10.85
N THR A 100 -2.42 29.47 -9.59
CA THR A 100 -3.18 29.81 -8.37
C THR A 100 -4.62 29.33 -8.20
N LEU A 101 -4.87 28.54 -7.14
CA LEU A 101 -5.81 28.91 -6.07
C LEU A 101 -5.29 28.34 -4.73
N ASP A 102 -5.25 29.23 -3.74
CA ASP A 102 -4.60 29.08 -2.44
C ASP A 102 -5.37 28.21 -1.43
N GLY A 103 -4.61 27.63 -0.49
CA GLY A 103 -5.01 27.58 0.92
C GLY A 103 -5.03 26.21 1.60
N CYS A 104 -3.94 25.90 2.31
CA CYS A 104 -3.89 25.60 3.75
C CYS A 104 -2.77 24.60 4.05
N CYS A 105 -1.59 25.12 4.42
CA CYS A 105 -0.48 24.33 4.96
C CYS A 105 -0.51 24.40 6.48
N SER A 106 -0.35 23.25 7.15
CA SER A 106 0.40 23.21 8.40
C SER A 106 0.95 21.81 8.68
N GLY A 107 2.27 21.68 8.65
CA GLY A 107 3.05 20.66 9.39
C GLY A 107 3.68 19.53 8.56
N GLU A 108 4.76 19.82 7.81
CA GLU A 108 5.56 18.81 7.10
C GLU A 108 6.95 18.66 7.72
N ALA A 109 7.36 17.41 7.99
CA ALA A 109 8.75 17.04 7.85
C ALA A 109 9.06 16.98 6.35
N LYS A 110 9.71 18.03 5.82
CA LYS A 110 10.11 18.10 4.41
C LYS A 110 11.23 17.09 4.13
N ILE A 111 10.90 16.01 3.44
CA ILE A 111 11.88 15.29 2.61
C ILE A 111 11.85 16.00 1.25
N THR A 112 12.89 16.76 0.92
CA THR A 112 12.99 17.50 -0.34
C THR A 112 12.99 16.55 -1.54
N SER A 113 12.24 16.91 -2.59
CA SER A 113 11.99 16.23 -3.87
C SER A 113 13.21 15.76 -4.67
N ASP A 114 14.43 16.07 -4.23
CA ASP A 114 15.63 16.00 -5.06
C ASP A 114 16.47 14.72 -4.84
N ASN A 115 16.02 13.78 -4.00
CA ASN A 115 16.80 12.58 -3.62
C ASN A 115 16.13 11.23 -3.98
N TYR A 116 15.24 11.19 -4.98
CA TYR A 116 14.83 9.94 -5.64
C TYR A 116 15.91 9.51 -6.65
N GLY A 117 17.08 9.12 -6.15
CA GLY A 117 18.22 8.73 -7.01
C GLY A 117 19.60 8.69 -6.34
N GLN A 118 19.74 9.13 -5.08
CA GLN A 118 20.98 8.92 -4.33
C GLN A 118 20.97 7.50 -3.73
N GLU A 119 21.64 6.57 -4.40
CA GLU A 119 21.70 5.12 -4.15
C GLU A 119 22.53 4.74 -2.91
N ASN A 120 22.28 5.35 -1.75
CA ASN A 120 22.89 4.86 -0.53
C ASN A 120 22.14 3.63 -0.03
N LYS A 121 22.82 2.48 -0.04
CA LYS A 121 22.34 1.23 0.52
C LYS A 121 21.94 1.38 1.98
N TYR A 122 20.71 0.99 2.31
CA TYR A 122 20.25 0.96 3.70
C TYR A 122 21.02 -0.11 4.48
N PRO A 123 21.38 0.16 5.74
CA PRO A 123 22.03 -0.84 6.59
C PRO A 123 21.09 -2.03 6.79
N SER A 124 21.66 -3.24 6.75
CA SER A 124 20.89 -4.46 7.03
C SER A 124 20.37 -4.42 8.47
N GLN A 125 19.07 -4.63 8.65
CA GLN A 125 18.40 -4.64 9.95
C GLN A 125 17.46 -5.84 9.99
N LYS A 126 17.77 -6.82 10.86
CA LYS A 126 17.06 -8.10 10.89
C LYS A 126 15.58 -7.92 11.21
N GLU A 127 15.28 -7.07 12.19
CA GLU A 127 13.95 -6.77 12.70
C GLU A 127 13.06 -6.15 11.62
N VAL A 128 13.64 -5.34 10.74
CA VAL A 128 12.93 -4.71 9.61
C VAL A 128 12.81 -5.70 8.43
N ASN A 129 13.89 -6.39 8.09
CA ASN A 129 13.92 -7.33 6.96
C ASN A 129 12.97 -8.52 7.19
N SER A 130 12.76 -8.93 8.45
CA SER A 130 11.80 -9.97 8.84
C SER A 130 10.33 -9.51 8.82
N LYS A 131 10.05 -8.28 8.38
CA LYS A 131 8.68 -7.73 8.30
C LYS A 131 8.18 -7.59 6.87
N VAL A 132 9.00 -7.89 5.87
CA VAL A 132 8.62 -7.73 4.47
C VAL A 132 8.60 -9.06 3.72
N SER A 133 7.71 -9.16 2.74
CA SER A 133 7.65 -10.24 1.76
C SER A 133 7.55 -9.64 0.36
N LEU A 134 8.12 -10.33 -0.63
CA LEU A 134 7.86 -10.09 -2.03
C LEU A 134 7.10 -11.29 -2.57
N TRP A 135 5.93 -11.05 -3.14
CA TRP A 135 5.09 -12.10 -3.71
C TRP A 135 4.56 -11.68 -5.06
N GLN A 136 4.45 -12.65 -5.97
CA GLN A 136 3.83 -12.45 -7.28
C GLN A 136 2.55 -13.27 -7.34
N GLY A 137 1.41 -12.59 -7.52
CA GLY A 137 0.12 -13.29 -7.56
C GLY A 137 -1.08 -12.35 -7.53
N ASP A 138 -2.25 -12.96 -7.37
CA ASP A 138 -3.52 -12.26 -7.26
C ASP A 138 -3.74 -11.79 -5.81
N ILE A 139 -3.64 -10.48 -5.59
CA ILE A 139 -3.81 -9.86 -4.27
C ILE A 139 -5.16 -10.18 -3.62
N THR A 140 -6.20 -10.48 -4.42
CA THR A 140 -7.56 -10.78 -3.92
C THR A 140 -7.65 -12.12 -3.20
N THR A 141 -6.58 -12.93 -3.24
CA THR A 141 -6.54 -14.26 -2.62
C THR A 141 -5.83 -14.29 -1.26
N LEU A 142 -5.24 -13.17 -0.82
CA LEU A 142 -4.46 -13.11 0.42
C LEU A 142 -5.36 -13.08 1.67
N GLU A 143 -5.26 -14.10 2.52
CA GLU A 143 -5.92 -14.17 3.83
C GLU A 143 -5.09 -13.42 4.88
N ILE A 144 -5.24 -12.10 4.88
CA ILE A 144 -4.51 -11.15 5.74
C ILE A 144 -5.46 -10.08 6.30
N ASP A 145 -4.96 -9.14 7.08
CA ASP A 145 -5.82 -8.08 7.63
C ASP A 145 -6.26 -7.09 6.54
N ALA A 146 -5.35 -6.57 5.72
CA ALA A 146 -5.70 -5.59 4.69
C ALA A 146 -4.97 -5.80 3.35
N ILE A 147 -5.69 -5.57 2.27
CA ILE A 147 -5.08 -5.38 0.94
C ILE A 147 -5.26 -3.93 0.48
N VAL A 148 -4.30 -3.42 -0.28
CA VAL A 148 -4.37 -2.06 -0.82
C VAL A 148 -4.87 -2.09 -2.26
N ASN A 149 -5.96 -1.37 -2.51
CA ASN A 149 -6.52 -1.14 -3.83
C ASN A 149 -5.93 0.14 -4.44
N ALA A 150 -5.34 0.04 -5.64
CA ALA A 150 -5.00 1.18 -6.49
C ALA A 150 -6.28 1.67 -7.20
N ALA A 151 -7.05 2.48 -6.49
CA ALA A 151 -8.37 2.94 -6.88
C ALA A 151 -8.31 4.19 -7.77
N ASN A 152 -9.46 4.56 -8.31
CA ASN A 152 -9.71 5.85 -8.96
C ASN A 152 -10.52 6.79 -8.04
N PRO A 153 -10.59 8.11 -8.32
CA PRO A 153 -11.23 9.08 -7.42
C PRO A 153 -12.69 8.80 -7.05
N SER A 154 -13.43 8.04 -7.86
CA SER A 154 -14.82 7.71 -7.56
C SER A 154 -14.98 6.62 -6.50
N LEU A 155 -13.96 5.78 -6.28
CA LEU A 155 -14.03 4.53 -5.51
C LEU A 155 -15.06 3.49 -6.00
N MET A 156 -15.64 3.68 -7.19
CA MET A 156 -16.74 2.84 -7.71
C MET A 156 -16.28 1.66 -8.57
N GLY A 157 -15.01 1.27 -8.44
CA GLY A 157 -14.33 0.25 -9.23
C GLY A 157 -13.84 0.75 -10.59
N GLY A 158 -13.25 -0.16 -11.36
CA GLY A 158 -12.66 0.13 -12.66
C GLY A 158 -12.09 -1.11 -13.33
N GLY A 159 -10.99 -0.95 -14.06
CA GLY A 159 -10.20 -2.06 -14.61
C GLY A 159 -9.00 -2.43 -13.73
N GLY A 160 -8.16 -3.35 -14.20
CA GLY A 160 -6.95 -3.75 -13.48
C GLY A 160 -7.24 -4.33 -12.09
N VAL A 161 -6.35 -4.07 -11.13
CA VAL A 161 -6.48 -4.58 -9.76
C VAL A 161 -7.75 -4.07 -9.05
N ASP A 162 -8.19 -2.83 -9.33
CA ASP A 162 -9.42 -2.25 -8.79
C ASP A 162 -10.65 -3.05 -9.22
N GLY A 163 -10.73 -3.38 -10.52
CA GLY A 163 -11.76 -4.26 -11.06
C GLY A 163 -11.73 -5.66 -10.44
N SER A 164 -10.55 -6.26 -10.31
CA SER A 164 -10.37 -7.58 -9.68
C SER A 164 -10.85 -7.58 -8.22
N ILE A 165 -10.50 -6.55 -7.44
CA ILE A 165 -10.91 -6.40 -6.04
C ILE A 165 -12.43 -6.25 -5.96
N HIS A 166 -13.06 -5.37 -6.75
CA HIS A 166 -14.51 -5.21 -6.74
C HIS A 166 -15.26 -6.48 -7.17
N GLN A 167 -14.74 -7.22 -8.16
CA GLN A 167 -15.32 -8.48 -8.59
C GLN A 167 -15.25 -9.56 -7.50
N ALA A 168 -14.10 -9.65 -6.81
CA ALA A 168 -13.86 -10.65 -5.78
C ALA A 168 -14.58 -10.32 -4.45
N ALA A 169 -14.61 -9.05 -4.04
CA ALA A 169 -15.31 -8.57 -2.86
C ALA A 169 -16.84 -8.62 -3.02
N GLY A 170 -17.34 -8.49 -4.25
CA GLY A 170 -18.76 -8.54 -4.58
C GLY A 170 -19.47 -7.18 -4.51
N PRO A 171 -20.77 -7.13 -4.86
CA PRO A 171 -21.50 -5.88 -5.06
C PRO A 171 -21.68 -5.04 -3.79
N THR A 172 -21.53 -5.63 -2.60
CA THR A 172 -21.61 -4.91 -1.33
C THR A 172 -20.46 -3.93 -1.15
N LEU A 173 -19.28 -4.19 -1.72
CA LEU A 173 -18.17 -3.23 -1.71
C LEU A 173 -18.55 -1.91 -2.38
N LYS A 174 -19.20 -2.00 -3.53
CA LYS A 174 -19.63 -0.80 -4.25
C LYS A 174 -20.66 0.01 -3.47
N LYS A 175 -21.52 -0.65 -2.67
CA LYS A 175 -22.46 0.02 -1.78
C LYS A 175 -21.72 0.76 -0.66
N GLU A 176 -20.75 0.13 -0.01
CA GLU A 176 -19.93 0.77 1.02
C GLU A 176 -19.12 1.95 0.46
N CYS A 177 -18.43 1.77 -0.68
CA CYS A 177 -17.70 2.84 -1.35
C CYS A 177 -18.58 4.05 -1.71
N SER A 178 -19.86 3.84 -2.05
CA SER A 178 -20.78 4.94 -2.37
C SER A 178 -21.08 5.86 -1.18
N THR A 179 -20.77 5.43 0.05
CA THR A 179 -20.94 6.22 1.27
C THR A 179 -19.70 7.04 1.63
N LEU A 180 -18.60 6.88 0.90
CA LEU A 180 -17.31 7.49 1.20
C LEU A 180 -17.04 8.81 0.47
N ASP A 181 -17.93 9.28 -0.41
CA ASP A 181 -17.76 10.53 -1.18
C ASP A 181 -16.44 10.61 -1.96
N GLY A 182 -16.02 9.50 -2.58
CA GLY A 182 -14.81 9.43 -3.41
C GLY A 182 -13.50 9.49 -2.60
N CYS A 183 -12.36 9.73 -3.26
CA CYS A 183 -11.05 9.87 -2.60
C CYS A 183 -10.11 10.75 -3.45
N CYS A 184 -9.40 11.69 -2.82
CA CYS A 184 -8.46 12.54 -3.54
C CYS A 184 -7.14 11.81 -3.84
N SER A 185 -6.42 12.26 -4.87
CA SER A 185 -5.09 11.71 -5.17
C SER A 185 -4.14 11.86 -3.99
N GLY A 186 -3.41 10.81 -3.66
CA GLY A 186 -2.52 10.75 -2.51
C GLY A 186 -3.22 10.34 -1.20
N GLU A 187 -4.55 10.37 -1.12
CA GLU A 187 -5.30 9.99 0.08
C GLU A 187 -5.65 8.49 0.11
N ALA A 188 -6.13 8.02 1.26
CA ALA A 188 -6.59 6.66 1.44
C ALA A 188 -7.87 6.58 2.29
N LYS A 189 -8.76 5.64 1.97
CA LYS A 189 -9.97 5.31 2.75
C LYS A 189 -10.08 3.80 2.94
N ILE A 190 -10.70 3.37 4.03
CA ILE A 190 -10.81 1.94 4.37
C ILE A 190 -12.26 1.47 4.27
N THR A 191 -12.44 0.23 3.79
CA THR A 191 -13.71 -0.49 3.79
C THR A 191 -13.52 -1.92 4.31
N SER A 192 -14.62 -2.63 4.53
CA SER A 192 -14.61 -4.07 4.79
C SER A 192 -14.16 -4.87 3.56
N GLY A 193 -13.52 -6.03 3.75
CA GLY A 193 -13.05 -6.88 2.65
C GLY A 193 -14.14 -7.70 1.94
N HIS A 194 -15.34 -7.72 2.49
CA HIS A 194 -16.48 -8.45 1.97
C HIS A 194 -16.23 -9.96 1.73
N CYS A 195 -16.39 -10.42 0.48
CA CYS A 195 -16.13 -11.80 0.09
C CYS A 195 -14.64 -12.10 -0.14
N LEU A 196 -13.73 -11.16 0.15
CA LEU A 196 -12.30 -11.42 0.12
C LEU A 196 -11.85 -12.21 1.35
N PRO A 197 -10.73 -12.94 1.25
CA PRO A 197 -10.01 -13.44 2.41
C PRO A 197 -9.44 -12.34 3.31
N ALA A 198 -9.15 -11.17 2.75
CA ALA A 198 -8.68 -10.02 3.50
C ALA A 198 -9.80 -9.40 4.34
N LYS A 199 -9.52 -8.98 5.58
CA LYS A 199 -10.55 -8.37 6.45
C LYS A 199 -10.97 -6.98 5.99
N TYR A 200 -10.02 -6.21 5.45
CA TYR A 200 -10.21 -4.83 5.02
C TYR A 200 -9.62 -4.60 3.63
N ILE A 201 -10.15 -3.58 2.95
CA ILE A 201 -9.55 -3.00 1.75
C ILE A 201 -9.21 -1.55 2.06
N ILE A 202 -7.94 -1.18 1.85
CA ILE A 202 -7.53 0.22 1.89
C ILE A 202 -7.46 0.73 0.46
N HIS A 203 -8.36 1.64 0.11
CA HIS A 203 -8.45 2.27 -1.20
C HIS A 203 -7.60 3.53 -1.21
N THR A 204 -6.62 3.62 -2.10
CA THR A 204 -5.83 4.82 -2.31
C THR A 204 -5.79 5.21 -3.77
N VAL A 205 -5.74 6.51 -4.05
CA VAL A 205 -5.76 7.04 -5.42
C VAL A 205 -4.37 7.53 -5.78
N GLY A 206 -3.66 6.73 -6.56
CA GLY A 206 -2.34 7.10 -7.06
C GLY A 206 -2.36 8.27 -8.07
N PRO A 207 -1.21 8.91 -8.33
CA PRO A 207 -1.12 9.93 -9.37
C PRO A 207 -1.24 9.34 -10.78
N VAL A 208 -1.72 10.16 -11.71
CA VAL A 208 -1.57 9.93 -13.15
C VAL A 208 -0.21 10.49 -13.59
N GLY A 209 0.59 9.66 -14.26
CA GLY A 209 1.97 9.96 -14.59
C GLY A 209 2.91 9.90 -13.37
N LYS A 210 4.15 10.36 -13.57
CA LYS A 210 5.16 10.37 -12.52
C LYS A 210 4.97 11.59 -11.60
N ASN A 211 4.49 11.35 -10.39
CA ASN A 211 4.49 12.32 -9.29
C ASN A 211 4.92 11.60 -7.98
N PRO A 212 6.21 11.69 -7.60
CA PRO A 212 6.73 10.98 -6.44
C PRO A 212 6.04 11.36 -5.13
N ASP A 213 5.72 12.64 -4.93
CA ASP A 213 5.15 13.14 -3.67
C ASP A 213 3.72 12.60 -3.44
N LEU A 214 2.91 12.55 -4.51
CA LEU A 214 1.57 11.95 -4.44
C LEU A 214 1.62 10.44 -4.28
N LEU A 215 2.57 9.76 -4.95
CA LEU A 215 2.72 8.31 -4.78
C LEU A 215 3.19 7.98 -3.36
N GLU A 216 4.14 8.74 -2.82
CA GLU A 216 4.59 8.62 -1.43
C GLU A 216 3.43 8.84 -0.45
N SER A 217 2.61 9.87 -0.71
CA SER A 217 1.40 10.15 0.09
C SER A 217 0.42 8.97 0.13
N CYS A 218 0.28 8.21 -0.97
CA CYS A 218 -0.54 7.00 -0.97
C CYS A 218 -0.04 5.97 0.06
N TYR A 219 1.26 5.66 0.04
CA TYR A 219 1.87 4.73 0.99
C TYR A 219 1.79 5.26 2.43
N LYS A 220 2.02 6.56 2.62
CA LYS A 220 1.85 7.24 3.91
C LYS A 220 0.46 7.05 4.50
N ASN A 221 -0.56 7.43 3.74
CA ASN A 221 -1.94 7.40 4.23
C ASN A 221 -2.45 5.96 4.41
N CYS A 222 -2.03 5.01 3.57
CA CYS A 222 -2.31 3.59 3.82
C CYS A 222 -1.67 3.08 5.12
N LEU A 223 -0.40 3.41 5.38
CA LEU A 223 0.31 2.99 6.60
C LEU A 223 -0.15 3.75 7.85
N GLN A 224 -0.75 4.93 7.70
CA GLN A 224 -1.43 5.60 8.81
C GLN A 224 -2.68 4.81 9.24
N LEU A 225 -3.50 4.38 8.27
CA LEU A 225 -4.66 3.51 8.55
C LEU A 225 -4.26 2.18 9.20
N VAL A 226 -3.05 1.67 8.92
CA VAL A 226 -2.52 0.49 9.63
C VAL A 226 -2.41 0.74 11.14
N LEU A 227 -1.94 1.92 11.54
CA LEU A 227 -1.84 2.29 12.94
C LEU A 227 -3.22 2.54 13.55
N ASP A 228 -4.06 3.29 12.86
CA ASP A 228 -5.37 3.72 13.37
C ASP A 228 -6.33 2.54 13.58
N PHE A 229 -6.23 1.50 12.75
CA PHE A 229 -7.07 0.29 12.80
C PHE A 229 -6.35 -0.94 13.34
N GLU A 230 -5.14 -0.76 13.89
CA GLU A 230 -4.31 -1.84 14.48
C GLU A 230 -4.08 -3.06 13.55
N ILE A 231 -4.03 -2.82 12.24
CA ILE A 231 -3.78 -3.83 11.21
C ILE A 231 -2.39 -4.44 11.40
N LYS A 232 -2.28 -5.76 11.42
CA LYS A 232 -1.00 -6.48 11.61
C LYS A 232 -0.42 -6.99 10.31
N THR A 233 -1.22 -7.12 9.26
CA THR A 233 -0.75 -7.58 7.95
C THR A 233 -1.37 -6.81 6.80
N ILE A 234 -0.52 -6.29 5.91
CA ILE A 234 -0.95 -5.50 4.76
C ILE A 234 -0.24 -5.95 3.48
N ALA A 235 -0.95 -5.98 2.35
CA ALA A 235 -0.37 -6.16 1.03
C ALA A 235 -0.57 -4.94 0.14
N PHE A 236 0.50 -4.46 -0.48
CA PHE A 236 0.48 -3.39 -1.47
C PHE A 236 0.56 -3.97 -2.88
N CYS A 237 -0.36 -3.58 -3.76
CA CYS A 237 -0.18 -3.71 -5.21
C CYS A 237 0.80 -2.65 -5.74
N CYS A 238 1.16 -2.73 -7.03
CA CYS A 238 1.99 -1.72 -7.69
C CYS A 238 1.14 -0.50 -8.07
N ILE A 239 0.97 0.45 -7.14
CA ILE A 239 0.14 1.65 -7.32
C ILE A 239 0.66 2.50 -8.49
N SER A 240 -0.26 2.96 -9.33
CA SER A 240 -0.02 3.80 -10.51
C SER A 240 0.81 3.22 -11.67
N THR A 241 1.34 2.00 -11.60
CA THR A 241 2.21 1.44 -12.68
C THR A 241 1.44 0.81 -13.85
N GLY A 242 0.11 0.72 -13.76
CA GLY A 242 -0.78 0.27 -14.83
C GLY A 242 -1.22 1.42 -15.73
N ILE A 243 -2.54 1.59 -15.89
CA ILE A 243 -3.15 2.63 -16.76
C ILE A 243 -2.72 4.05 -16.38
N TYR A 244 -2.37 4.29 -15.11
CA TYR A 244 -1.89 5.60 -14.65
C TYR A 244 -0.45 5.93 -15.08
N GLY A 245 0.31 4.95 -15.62
CA GLY A 245 1.52 5.24 -16.39
C GLY A 245 2.75 5.66 -15.59
N TYR A 246 2.81 5.40 -14.28
CA TYR A 246 4.02 5.65 -13.49
C TYR A 246 5.12 4.64 -13.89
N PRO A 247 6.36 5.06 -14.20
CA PRO A 247 7.44 4.14 -14.53
C PRO A 247 7.71 3.11 -13.41
N ASN A 248 7.69 1.81 -13.74
CA ASN A 248 7.73 0.72 -12.78
C ASN A 248 8.89 0.81 -11.77
N LYS A 249 10.12 1.05 -12.24
CA LYS A 249 11.33 1.14 -11.39
C LYS A 249 11.26 2.33 -10.44
N ASP A 250 10.84 3.49 -10.95
CA ASP A 250 10.69 4.71 -10.15
C ASP A 250 9.60 4.54 -9.08
N ALA A 251 8.47 3.90 -9.42
CA ALA A 251 7.41 3.60 -8.46
C ALA A 251 7.87 2.64 -7.36
N ALA A 252 8.63 1.60 -7.74
CA ALA A 252 9.20 0.66 -6.78
C ALA A 252 10.19 1.35 -5.82
N HIS A 253 10.98 2.31 -6.29
CA HIS A 253 11.83 3.13 -5.41
C HIS A 253 11.00 3.91 -4.38
N VAL A 254 9.89 4.55 -4.77
CA VAL A 254 8.98 5.26 -3.85
C VAL A 254 8.42 4.29 -2.80
N ALA A 255 7.83 3.18 -3.26
CA ALA A 255 7.22 2.18 -2.40
C ALA A 255 8.21 1.62 -1.36
N LEU A 256 9.37 1.14 -1.83
CA LEU A 256 10.37 0.50 -1.00
C LEU A 256 11.03 1.48 -0.03
N LYS A 257 11.35 2.70 -0.49
CA LYS A 257 11.94 3.75 0.35
C LYS A 257 11.01 4.14 1.48
N TYR A 258 9.74 4.41 1.17
CA TYR A 258 8.78 4.85 2.18
C TYR A 258 8.49 3.74 3.20
N VAL A 259 8.21 2.51 2.74
CA VAL A 259 7.99 1.36 3.63
C VAL A 259 9.22 1.07 4.49
N ARG A 260 10.43 1.18 3.92
CA ARG A 260 11.67 1.00 4.67
C ARG A 260 11.79 2.01 5.82
N HIS A 261 11.57 3.29 5.55
CA HIS A 261 11.60 4.33 6.57
C HIS A 261 10.53 4.10 7.64
N TRP A 262 9.29 3.84 7.23
CA TRP A 262 8.19 3.61 8.16
C TRP A 262 8.46 2.43 9.10
N LEU A 263 9.03 1.34 8.59
CA LEU A 263 9.39 0.18 9.40
C LEU A 263 10.52 0.46 10.41
N GLN A 264 11.43 1.41 10.15
CA GLN A 264 12.47 1.75 11.13
C GLN A 264 11.87 2.26 12.45
N GLU A 265 10.70 2.89 12.37
CA GLU A 265 9.99 3.44 13.53
C GLU A 265 8.87 2.51 14.03
N HIS A 266 8.29 1.67 13.16
CA HIS A 266 7.04 0.95 13.43
C HIS A 266 7.12 -0.58 13.24
N TYR A 267 8.32 -1.18 13.14
CA TYR A 267 8.45 -2.65 12.94
C TYR A 267 7.72 -3.49 14.00
N ASN A 268 7.53 -2.96 15.22
CA ASN A 268 6.82 -3.63 16.32
C ASN A 268 5.29 -3.47 16.25
N LYS A 269 4.76 -2.64 15.34
CA LYS A 269 3.31 -2.41 15.18
C LYS A 269 2.68 -3.37 14.17
N ILE A 270 3.48 -3.94 13.28
CA ILE A 270 3.05 -4.80 12.19
C ILE A 270 3.77 -6.15 12.21
N ASP A 271 3.14 -7.18 11.68
CA ASP A 271 3.73 -8.52 11.49
C ASP A 271 4.27 -8.72 10.07
N ARG A 272 3.55 -8.20 9.05
CA ARG A 272 3.98 -8.32 7.66
C ARG A 272 3.49 -7.19 6.75
N ILE A 273 4.39 -6.67 5.92
CA ILE A 273 4.09 -5.90 4.71
C ILE A 273 4.47 -6.75 3.49
N ILE A 274 3.51 -6.99 2.61
CA ILE A 274 3.71 -7.78 1.39
C ILE A 274 3.72 -6.84 0.19
N PHE A 275 4.81 -6.83 -0.57
CA PHE A 275 4.82 -6.25 -1.92
C PHE A 275 4.24 -7.29 -2.88
N CYS A 276 2.97 -7.12 -3.24
CA CYS A 276 2.24 -8.01 -4.12
C CYS A 276 2.33 -7.51 -5.56
N THR A 277 3.27 -8.06 -6.31
CA THR A 277 3.44 -7.80 -7.75
C THR A 277 2.52 -8.71 -8.57
N TYR A 278 2.20 -8.30 -9.80
CA TYR A 278 1.38 -9.12 -10.71
C TYR A 278 2.19 -9.58 -11.93
N ILE A 279 2.83 -8.63 -12.63
CA ILE A 279 3.66 -8.92 -13.80
C ILE A 279 5.11 -9.22 -13.40
N SER A 280 5.79 -10.09 -14.15
CA SER A 280 7.17 -10.50 -13.85
C SER A 280 8.16 -9.33 -13.90
N LYS A 281 7.89 -8.31 -14.72
CA LYS A 281 8.69 -7.08 -14.78
C LYS A 281 8.77 -6.39 -13.41
N ASP A 282 7.65 -6.23 -12.73
CA ASP A 282 7.61 -5.60 -11.41
C ASP A 282 8.28 -6.51 -10.38
N PHE A 283 8.05 -7.82 -10.43
CA PHE A 283 8.68 -8.77 -9.52
C PHE A 283 10.22 -8.67 -9.57
N GLU A 284 10.82 -8.70 -10.76
CA GLU A 284 12.28 -8.61 -10.89
C GLU A 284 12.82 -7.24 -10.47
N ILE A 285 12.11 -6.14 -10.77
CA ILE A 285 12.47 -4.80 -10.29
C ILE A 285 12.48 -4.74 -8.75
N TYR A 286 11.40 -5.19 -8.11
CA TYR A 286 11.31 -5.18 -6.65
C TYR A 286 12.39 -6.07 -6.03
N LYS A 287 12.62 -7.27 -6.58
CA LYS A 287 13.64 -8.20 -6.12
C LYS A 287 15.06 -7.62 -6.19
N GLU A 288 15.42 -6.96 -7.30
CA GLU A 288 16.70 -6.27 -7.46
C GLU A 288 16.86 -5.18 -6.39
N LEU A 289 15.88 -4.28 -6.27
CA LEU A 289 15.93 -3.13 -5.37
C LEU A 289 15.90 -3.54 -3.89
N MET A 290 15.09 -4.54 -3.53
CA MET A 290 15.06 -5.07 -2.16
C MET A 290 16.40 -5.70 -1.78
N SER A 291 17.05 -6.44 -2.70
CA SER A 291 18.32 -7.12 -2.44
C SER A 291 19.48 -6.14 -2.26
N ASN A 292 19.52 -5.13 -3.12
CA ASN A 292 20.71 -4.29 -3.30
C ASN A 292 20.64 -3.00 -2.49
N LEU A 293 19.45 -2.45 -2.27
CA LEU A 293 19.28 -1.10 -1.77
C LEU A 293 18.49 -1.02 -0.46
N TYR A 294 17.29 -1.60 -0.37
CA TYR A 294 16.35 -1.27 0.72
C TYR A 294 16.26 -2.30 1.86
N PHE A 295 16.36 -3.60 1.54
CA PHE A 295 16.18 -4.70 2.50
C PHE A 295 17.32 -5.72 2.35
N SER A 296 18.54 -5.18 2.29
CA SER A 296 19.75 -5.97 2.08
C SER A 296 20.14 -6.82 3.28
#